data_AF-A0A6I3G730-F1
#
_entry.id   AF-A0A6I3G730-F1
#
_cell.length_a   1.000
_cell.length_b   1.000
_cell.length_c   1.000
_cell.angle_alpha   90.00
_cell.angle_beta   90.00
_cell.angle_gamma   90.00
#
_symmetry.space_group_name_H-M   'P 1'
#
loop_
_entity.id
_entity.type
_entity.pdbx_description
1 polymer ?
#
loop_
_entity_poly.entity_id
_entity_poly.type
_entity_poly.pdbx_seq_one_letter_code
_entity_poly.pdbx_strand_id
1 'polypeptide(L)' 'MAFSLPDFPWDSLEPFKRQAAAHPEGLIDLSVGSPVDDAPVIAQEALSRAGNAPSY' A
#
# COMPACT_ATOMS: atom_id res chain seq x y z
N MET A 1 12.93 -23.43 17.86
CA MET A 1 12.65 -23.50 16.42
C MET A 1 11.97 -22.21 16.02
N ALA A 2 12.55 -21.43 15.12
CA ALA A 2 11.91 -20.22 14.63
C ALA A 2 10.86 -20.60 13.58
N PHE A 3 9.63 -20.10 13.72
CA PHE A 3 8.62 -20.20 12.67
C PHE A 3 9.04 -19.27 11.53
N SER A 4 9.39 -19.83 10.37
CA SER A 4 9.42 -19.07 9.12
C SER A 4 7.97 -18.89 8.71
N LEU A 5 7.51 -17.63 8.71
CA LEU A 5 6.30 -17.29 7.98
C LEU A 5 6.60 -17.50 6.48
N PRO A 6 5.65 -18.03 5.70
CA PRO A 6 5.80 -18.05 4.25
C PRO A 6 5.88 -16.61 3.76
N ASP A 7 6.77 -16.35 2.81
CA ASP A 7 6.71 -15.12 2.03
C ASP A 7 5.35 -15.10 1.34
N PHE A 8 4.54 -14.06 1.59
CA PHE A 8 3.28 -13.90 0.90
C PHE A 8 3.62 -13.42 -0.53
N PRO A 9 3.47 -14.26 -1.57
CA PRO A 9 3.96 -13.92 -2.88
C PRO A 9 2.89 -13.08 -3.57
N TRP A 10 2.85 -11.78 -3.27
CA TRP A 10 1.92 -10.83 -3.91
C TRP A 10 1.97 -10.93 -5.45
N ASP A 11 3.15 -11.26 -5.99
CA ASP A 11 3.38 -11.53 -7.42
C ASP A 11 2.50 -12.66 -7.98
N SER A 12 2.05 -13.61 -7.15
CA SER A 12 1.14 -14.68 -7.57
C SER A 12 -0.26 -14.17 -7.92
N LEU A 13 -0.65 -13.00 -7.42
CA LEU A 13 -1.95 -12.39 -7.69
C LEU A 13 -1.97 -11.60 -9.01
N GLU A 14 -0.80 -11.25 -9.53
CA GLU A 14 -0.63 -10.39 -10.70
C GLU A 14 -1.39 -10.88 -11.96
N PRO A 15 -1.40 -12.19 -12.32
CA PRO A 15 -2.23 -12.68 -13.43
C PRO A 15 -3.72 -12.48 -13.21
N PHE A 16 -4.20 -12.66 -11.97
CA PHE A 16 -5.62 -12.52 -11.63
C PHE A 16 -6.04 -11.05 -11.58
N LYS A 17 -5.17 -10.16 -11.08
CA LYS A 17 -5.37 -8.71 -11.13
C LYS A 17 -5.54 -8.22 -12.57
N ARG A 18 -4.70 -8.68 -13.50
CA ARG A 18 -4.85 -8.35 -14.93
C ARG A 18 -6.16 -8.82 -15.53
N GLN A 19 -6.57 -10.05 -15.22
CA GLN A 19 -7.84 -10.59 -15.72
C GLN A 19 -9.04 -9.79 -15.20
N ALA A 20 -9.06 -9.47 -13.91
CA ALA A 20 -10.14 -8.71 -13.31
C ALA A 20 -10.15 -7.23 -13.75
N ALA A 21 -8.98 -6.62 -13.98
CA ALA A 21 -8.88 -5.27 -14.54
C ALA A 21 -9.40 -5.14 -15.99
N ALA A 22 -9.52 -6.25 -16.72
CA ALA A 22 -10.13 -6.27 -18.04
C ALA A 22 -11.68 -6.24 -18.00
N HIS A 23 -12.28 -6.33 -16.82
CA HIS A 23 -13.73 -6.20 -16.67
C HIS A 23 -14.18 -4.76 -16.97
N PRO A 24 -15.29 -4.53 -17.70
CA PRO A 24 -15.74 -3.19 -18.07
C PRO A 24 -16.01 -2.24 -16.90
N GLU A 25 -16.39 -2.78 -15.74
CA GLU A 25 -16.66 -2.01 -14.52
C GLU A 25 -15.41 -1.80 -13.65
N GLY A 26 -14.25 -2.33 -14.08
CA GLY A 26 -12.98 -2.24 -13.38
C GLY A 26 -12.74 -3.37 -12.37
N LEU A 27 -11.65 -3.21 -11.60
CA LEU A 27 -11.18 -4.16 -10.60
C LEU A 27 -11.57 -3.71 -9.18
N ILE A 28 -12.06 -4.64 -8.37
CA ILE A 28 -12.12 -4.50 -6.91
C ILE A 28 -10.89 -5.20 -6.33
N ASP A 29 -9.90 -4.43 -5.87
CA ASP A 29 -8.66 -4.97 -5.33
C ASP A 29 -8.78 -5.23 -3.82
N LEU A 30 -8.98 -6.50 -3.45
CA LEU A 30 -9.03 -6.97 -2.06
C LEU A 30 -7.71 -7.62 -1.61
N SER A 31 -6.65 -7.49 -2.40
CA SER A 31 -5.34 -8.05 -2.05
C SER A 31 -4.59 -7.20 -1.03
N VAL A 32 -4.83 -5.89 -0.99
CA VAL A 32 -4.08 -4.96 -0.14
C VAL A 32 -4.93 -4.57 1.08
N GLY A 33 -4.41 -4.84 2.29
CA GLY A 33 -5.07 -4.48 3.55
C GLY A 33 -4.73 -3.07 4.07
N SER A 34 -4.04 -2.25 3.27
CA SER A 34 -3.67 -0.88 3.64
C SER A 34 -4.90 0.03 3.64
N PRO A 35 -4.98 1.00 4.57
CA PRO A 35 -6.04 2.00 4.53
C PRO A 35 -6.00 2.79 3.23
N VAL A 36 -7.18 3.11 2.70
CA VAL A 36 -7.34 3.92 1.48
C VAL A 36 -7.41 5.42 1.78
N ASP A 37 -7.60 5.78 3.04
CA ASP A 37 -7.72 7.17 3.46
C ASP A 37 -6.36 7.88 3.44
N ASP A 38 -6.39 9.17 3.11
CA ASP A 38 -5.21 10.02 3.19
C ASP A 38 -4.67 10.09 4.62
N ALA A 39 -3.36 10.24 4.74
CA ALA A 39 -2.75 10.56 6.02
C ALA A 39 -3.37 11.87 6.58
N PRO A 40 -3.57 12.01 7.91
CA PRO A 40 -4.14 13.23 8.47
C PRO A 40 -3.36 14.49 8.07
N VAL A 41 -4.07 15.55 7.64
CA VAL A 41 -3.46 16.80 7.15
C VAL A 41 -2.44 17.38 8.14
N ILE A 42 -2.73 17.33 9.43
CA ILE A 42 -1.81 17.81 10.48
C ILE A 42 -0.45 17.07 10.46
N ALA A 43 -0.44 15.77 10.17
CA ALA A 43 0.77 14.98 10.05
C ALA A 43 1.54 15.33 8.77
N GLN A 44 0.82 15.52 7.65
CA GLN A 44 1.43 15.96 6.39
C GLN A 44 2.09 17.34 6.53
N GLU A 45 1.41 18.30 7.16
CA GLU A 45 1.93 19.66 7.38
C GLU A 45 3.13 19.68 8.32
N ALA A 46 3.07 18.94 9.44
CA ALA A 46 4.17 18.88 10.39
C ALA A 46 5.43 18.30 9.72
N LEU A 47 5.28 17.22 8.95
CA LEU A 47 6.38 16.62 8.22
C LEU A 47 6.97 17.59 7.18
N SER A 48 6.12 18.27 6.41
CA SER A 48 6.56 19.24 5.40
C SER A 48 7.37 20.39 6.02
N ARG A 49 6.91 20.96 7.14
CA ARG A 49 7.61 22.05 7.84
C ARG A 49 8.95 21.60 8.44
N ALA A 50 9.03 20.36 8.90
CA ALA A 50 10.23 19.81 9.51
C ALA A 50 11.30 19.36 8.49
N GLY A 51 11.02 19.40 7.19
CA GLY A 51 11.92 18.89 6.14
C GLY A 51 13.29 19.58 6.03
N ASN A 52 13.47 20.75 6.65
CA ASN A 52 14.76 21.43 6.76
C ASN A 52 15.09 21.75 8.24
N ALA A 53 14.79 20.80 9.14
CA ALA A 53 15.15 20.94 10.54
C ALA A 53 16.69 20.91 10.68
N PRO A 54 17.29 21.84 11.42
CA PRO A 54 18.72 21.80 11.68
C PRO A 54 19.10 20.48 12.38
N SER A 55 20.25 19.93 11.98
CA SER A 55 20.78 18.63 12.44
C SER A 55 20.11 17.36 11.87
N TYR A 56 19.33 17.46 10.80
CA TYR A 56 18.88 16.36 9.93
C TYR A 56 19.33 16.55 8.48
#